data_AF-A0A9X8CYS7-F1
#
_entry.id   AF-A0A9X8CYS7-F1
#
_cell.length_a   1.000
_cell.length_b   1.000
_cell.length_c   1.000
_cell.angle_alpha   90.00
_cell.angle_beta   90.00
_cell.angle_gamma   90.00
#
_symmetry.space_group_name_H-M   'P 1'
#
loop_
_entity.id
_entity.type
_entity.pdbx_description
1 polymer ?
#
loop_
_entity_poly.entity_id
_entity_poly.type
_entity_poly.pdbx_seq_one_letter_code
_entity_poly.pdbx_strand_id
1 'polypeptide(L)'
;MPLLRDHAKQAPPAARVWAGCAHAVGALLGLALAAFGALALWSHAPGGRLAAAALAGLWVIWVGASALLASADPRSWRAWGLLAVGCLLLGLWWAAITPSNDRVWAADVARTLRAERQGSQVLLHNVRNFDWRSDDDYTARWETRRYDLDRLRSVDMVLSYWMGPAIAHTLVSFGFDDGRQLVFSVEVRKERHEQYSALAGFFKRYELALVAADERDILGVRARVRDEDVYLYRVHMSEPAMRALFERYLDESDALRATPRFYQTLTANCTTIVYAMME
;
A
#
# COMPACT_ATOMS: atom_id res chain seq x y z
N MET A 1 -67.55 -38.32 9.64
CA MET A 1 -67.22 -37.00 9.08
C MET A 1 -65.73 -36.76 9.30
N PRO A 2 -64.84 -37.11 8.35
CA PRO A 2 -63.41 -37.20 8.61
C PRO A 2 -62.67 -35.88 8.29
N LEU A 3 -61.92 -35.44 9.30
CA LEU A 3 -60.68 -34.66 9.32
C LEU A 3 -60.10 -34.20 7.98
N LEU A 4 -60.20 -32.89 7.71
CA LEU A 4 -59.34 -32.16 6.77
C LEU A 4 -57.92 -32.07 7.36
N ARG A 5 -56.97 -32.80 6.76
CA ARG A 5 -55.53 -32.61 6.99
C ARG A 5 -55.06 -31.41 6.18
N ASP A 6 -54.51 -30.41 6.88
CA ASP A 6 -53.76 -29.31 6.29
C ASP A 6 -52.52 -29.84 5.56
N HIS A 7 -52.55 -29.78 4.23
CA HIS A 7 -51.35 -29.95 3.42
C HIS A 7 -50.55 -28.64 3.41
N ALA A 8 -49.71 -28.47 4.43
CA ALA A 8 -48.64 -27.47 4.40
C ALA A 8 -47.74 -27.78 3.19
N LYS A 9 -47.85 -26.97 2.13
CA LYS A 9 -47.02 -27.03 0.94
C LYS A 9 -45.56 -26.80 1.32
N GLN A 10 -44.80 -27.89 1.50
CA GLN A 10 -43.36 -27.81 1.67
C GLN A 10 -42.73 -27.36 0.35
N ALA A 11 -41.98 -26.26 0.38
CA ALA A 11 -41.27 -25.76 -0.80
C ALA A 11 -40.33 -26.83 -1.37
N PRO A 12 -40.17 -26.92 -2.70
CA PRO A 12 -39.36 -27.96 -3.32
C PRO A 12 -37.90 -27.90 -2.83
N PRO A 13 -37.21 -29.05 -2.72
CA PRO A 13 -35.87 -29.14 -2.11
C PRO A 13 -34.85 -28.20 -2.77
N ALA A 14 -34.95 -27.97 -4.08
CA ALA A 14 -34.13 -26.99 -4.79
C ALA A 14 -34.32 -25.56 -4.26
N ALA A 15 -35.56 -25.10 -4.03
CA ALA A 15 -35.84 -23.75 -3.53
C ALA A 15 -35.28 -23.52 -2.11
N ARG A 16 -35.24 -24.57 -1.27
CA ARG A 16 -34.60 -24.52 0.06
C ARG A 16 -33.08 -24.42 -0.04
N VAL A 17 -32.46 -25.13 -0.98
CA VAL A 17 -31.00 -25.05 -1.22
C VAL A 17 -30.62 -23.67 -1.75
N TRP A 18 -31.34 -23.13 -2.75
CA TRP A 18 -31.11 -21.78 -3.28
C TRP A 18 -31.27 -20.70 -2.22
N ALA A 19 -32.29 -20.80 -1.37
CA ALA A 19 -32.47 -19.90 -0.24
C ALA A 19 -31.32 -20.01 0.77
N GLY A 20 -30.86 -21.22 1.10
CA GLY A 20 -29.71 -21.42 1.99
C GLY A 20 -28.41 -20.82 1.44
N CYS A 21 -28.14 -21.01 0.15
CA CYS A 21 -26.98 -20.40 -0.53
C CYS A 21 -27.06 -18.87 -0.51
N ALA A 22 -28.23 -18.27 -0.76
CA ALA A 22 -28.40 -16.82 -0.76
C ALA A 22 -28.15 -16.21 0.64
N HIS A 23 -28.62 -16.86 1.71
CA HIS A 23 -28.34 -16.41 3.08
C HIS A 23 -26.86 -16.53 3.43
N ALA A 24 -26.20 -17.62 3.03
CA ALA A 24 -24.77 -17.81 3.25
C ALA A 24 -23.94 -16.74 2.53
N VAL A 25 -24.26 -16.44 1.28
CA VAL A 25 -23.61 -15.36 0.51
C VAL A 25 -23.85 -14.01 1.17
N GLY A 26 -25.09 -13.70 1.57
CA GLY A 26 -25.41 -12.45 2.26
C GLY A 26 -24.65 -12.29 3.59
N ALA A 27 -24.53 -13.36 4.37
CA ALA A 27 -23.76 -13.36 5.61
C ALA A 27 -22.26 -13.14 5.36
N LEU A 28 -21.68 -13.81 4.36
CA LEU A 28 -20.28 -13.61 3.98
C LEU A 28 -20.01 -12.18 3.51
N LEU A 29 -20.90 -11.60 2.70
CA LEU A 29 -20.79 -10.20 2.28
C LEU A 29 -20.91 -9.23 3.46
N GLY A 30 -21.83 -9.49 4.38
CA GLY A 30 -21.97 -8.70 5.62
C GLY A 30 -20.71 -8.76 6.49
N LEU A 31 -20.12 -9.95 6.64
CA LEU A 31 -18.86 -10.13 7.37
C LEU A 31 -17.70 -9.42 6.69
N ALA A 32 -17.59 -9.53 5.36
CA ALA A 32 -16.56 -8.84 4.59
C ALA A 32 -16.68 -7.32 4.73
N LEU A 33 -17.90 -6.78 4.66
CA LEU A 33 -18.17 -5.36 4.85
C LEU A 33 -17.88 -4.88 6.28
N ALA A 34 -18.28 -5.67 7.29
CA ALA A 34 -17.97 -5.39 8.68
C ALA A 34 -16.45 -5.35 8.91
N ALA A 35 -15.73 -6.37 8.41
CA ALA A 35 -14.27 -6.45 8.51
C ALA A 35 -13.59 -5.29 7.78
N PHE A 36 -13.98 -5.01 6.54
CA PHE A 36 -13.39 -3.93 5.74
C PHE A 36 -13.55 -2.57 6.43
N GLY A 37 -14.77 -2.19 6.82
CA GLY A 37 -15.00 -0.90 7.47
C GLY A 37 -14.35 -0.80 8.84
N ALA A 38 -14.34 -1.89 9.63
CA ALA A 38 -13.66 -1.91 10.93
C ALA A 38 -12.14 -1.71 10.77
N LEU A 39 -11.51 -2.41 9.82
CA LEU A 39 -10.07 -2.27 9.55
C LEU A 39 -9.72 -0.90 8.96
N ALA A 40 -10.57 -0.35 8.08
CA ALA A 40 -10.39 0.98 7.51
C ALA A 40 -10.44 2.07 8.61
N LEU A 41 -11.46 2.02 9.48
CA LEU A 41 -11.61 2.94 10.60
C LEU A 41 -10.49 2.76 11.62
N TRP A 42 -10.11 1.52 11.94
CA TRP A 42 -8.96 1.24 12.80
C TRP A 42 -7.67 1.87 12.28
N SER A 43 -7.48 1.80 10.96
CA SER A 43 -6.29 2.33 10.29
C SER A 43 -6.25 3.84 10.26
N HIS A 44 -7.36 4.58 10.41
CA HIS A 44 -7.41 6.05 10.21
C HIS A 44 -7.93 6.85 11.39
N ALA A 45 -8.43 6.22 12.45
CA ALA A 45 -9.18 6.93 13.49
C ALA A 45 -8.36 8.05 14.17
N PRO A 46 -8.87 9.29 14.18
CA PRO A 46 -8.28 10.37 14.95
C PRO A 46 -8.47 10.10 16.45
N GLY A 47 -7.50 10.47 17.28
CA GLY A 47 -7.62 10.34 18.75
C GLY A 47 -7.09 9.04 19.36
N GLY A 48 -6.28 8.27 18.63
CA GLY A 48 -5.54 7.12 19.17
C GLY A 48 -6.33 5.82 19.20
N ARG A 49 -5.74 4.78 19.82
CA ARG A 49 -6.23 3.39 19.73
C ARG A 49 -7.64 3.18 20.33
N LEU A 50 -8.02 3.96 21.34
CA LEU A 50 -9.34 3.85 21.95
C LEU A 50 -10.44 4.39 21.03
N ALA A 51 -10.21 5.53 20.38
CA ALA A 51 -11.13 6.08 19.39
C ALA A 51 -11.25 5.14 18.19
N ALA A 52 -10.12 4.57 17.74
CA ALA A 52 -10.08 3.55 16.70
C ALA A 52 -10.93 2.31 17.03
N ALA A 53 -10.76 1.76 18.25
CA ALA A 53 -11.54 0.64 18.74
C ALA A 53 -13.04 0.96 18.80
N ALA A 54 -13.39 2.14 19.30
CA ALA A 54 -14.78 2.57 19.45
C ALA A 54 -15.46 2.71 18.08
N LEU A 55 -14.83 3.38 17.11
CA LEU A 55 -15.38 3.55 15.76
C LEU A 55 -15.51 2.21 15.03
N ALA A 56 -14.49 1.35 15.10
CA ALA A 56 -14.54 0.01 14.52
C ALA A 56 -15.65 -0.85 15.16
N GLY A 57 -15.79 -0.79 16.50
CA GLY A 57 -16.85 -1.49 17.23
C GLY A 57 -18.25 -0.98 16.87
N LEU A 58 -18.44 0.34 16.78
CA LEU A 58 -19.68 0.97 16.33
C LEU A 58 -20.07 0.51 14.92
N TRP A 59 -19.10 0.45 14.01
CA TRP A 59 -19.32 -0.06 12.66
C TRP A 59 -19.77 -1.53 12.65
N VAL A 60 -19.08 -2.40 13.39
CA VAL A 60 -19.44 -3.82 13.47
C VAL A 60 -20.84 -4.00 14.07
N ILE A 61 -21.18 -3.25 15.11
CA ILE A 61 -22.54 -3.25 15.71
C ILE A 61 -23.57 -2.76 14.69
N TRP A 62 -23.27 -1.73 13.91
CA TRP A 62 -24.17 -1.18 12.89
C TRP A 62 -24.48 -2.20 11.78
N VAL A 63 -23.45 -2.85 11.24
CA VAL A 63 -23.61 -3.91 10.22
C VAL A 63 -24.33 -5.11 10.82
N GLY A 64 -23.98 -5.51 12.05
CA GLY A 64 -24.62 -6.61 12.77
C GLY A 64 -26.11 -6.36 13.02
N ALA A 65 -26.49 -5.15 13.47
CA ALA A 65 -27.88 -4.76 13.66
C ALA A 65 -28.67 -4.79 12.34
N SER A 66 -28.06 -4.31 11.25
CA SER A 66 -28.66 -4.38 9.91
C SER A 66 -28.89 -5.83 9.47
N ALA A 67 -27.91 -6.71 9.70
CA ALA A 67 -28.00 -8.13 9.37
C ALA A 67 -29.05 -8.87 10.21
N LEU A 68 -29.16 -8.56 11.51
CA LEU A 68 -30.20 -9.13 12.40
C LEU A 68 -31.61 -8.70 11.98
N LEU A 69 -31.78 -7.44 11.57
CA LEU A 69 -33.08 -6.98 11.04
C LEU A 69 -33.43 -7.65 9.70
N ALA A 70 -32.43 -7.86 8.83
CA ALA A 70 -32.62 -8.54 7.55
C ALA A 70 -32.90 -10.05 7.70
N SER A 71 -32.36 -10.70 8.74
CA SER A 71 -32.63 -12.12 8.99
C SER A 71 -34.04 -12.35 9.56
N ALA A 72 -34.58 -11.38 10.29
CA ALA A 72 -35.97 -11.41 10.78
C ALA A 72 -36.99 -11.16 9.65
N ASP A 73 -36.72 -10.20 8.77
CA ASP A 73 -37.52 -9.96 7.56
C ASP A 73 -36.62 -9.49 6.41
N PRO A 74 -36.31 -10.35 5.43
CA PRO A 74 -35.45 -10.01 4.29
C PRO A 74 -35.99 -8.86 3.42
N ARG A 75 -37.29 -8.57 3.49
CA ARG A 75 -37.94 -7.46 2.77
C ARG A 75 -38.02 -6.17 3.59
N SER A 76 -37.44 -6.15 4.78
CA SER A 76 -37.39 -4.98 5.64
C SER A 76 -36.58 -3.87 4.99
N TRP A 77 -37.27 -2.86 4.46
CA TRP A 77 -36.64 -1.65 3.93
C TRP A 77 -35.81 -0.92 4.98
N ARG A 78 -36.13 -1.09 6.27
CA ARG A 78 -35.37 -0.51 7.40
C ARG A 78 -34.00 -1.17 7.54
N ALA A 79 -33.91 -2.49 7.39
CA ALA A 79 -32.65 -3.22 7.47
C ALA A 79 -31.68 -2.76 6.36
N TRP A 80 -32.18 -2.72 5.12
CA TRP A 80 -31.40 -2.27 3.97
C TRP A 80 -31.12 -0.77 3.99
N GLY A 81 -32.06 0.05 4.46
CA GLY A 81 -31.86 1.49 4.64
C GLY A 81 -30.77 1.80 5.67
N LEU A 82 -30.75 1.09 6.80
CA LEU A 82 -29.72 1.25 7.83
C LEU A 82 -28.33 0.88 7.29
N LEU A 83 -28.23 -0.25 6.58
CA LEU A 83 -26.98 -0.66 5.95
C LEU A 83 -26.52 0.35 4.89
N ALA A 84 -27.45 0.82 4.04
CA ALA A 84 -27.16 1.77 2.97
C ALA A 84 -26.65 3.11 3.53
N VAL A 85 -27.24 3.62 4.60
CA VAL A 85 -26.75 4.83 5.28
C VAL A 85 -25.33 4.63 5.81
N GLY A 86 -25.07 3.50 6.48
CA GLY A 86 -23.73 3.17 6.97
C GLY A 86 -22.69 3.12 5.83
N CYS A 87 -23.01 2.41 4.74
CA CYS A 87 -22.16 2.32 3.55
C CYS A 87 -21.95 3.68 2.89
N LEU A 88 -22.98 4.52 2.81
CA LEU A 88 -22.88 5.86 2.25
C LEU A 88 -21.95 6.73 3.09
N LEU A 89 -22.10 6.74 4.42
CA LEU A 89 -21.24 7.51 5.32
C LEU A 89 -19.79 7.04 5.25
N LEU A 90 -19.55 5.73 5.31
CA LEU A 90 -18.22 5.14 5.18
C LEU A 90 -17.61 5.46 3.80
N GLY A 91 -18.41 5.37 2.73
CA GLY A 91 -17.99 5.66 1.36
C GLY A 91 -17.64 7.12 1.14
N LEU A 92 -18.45 8.06 1.66
CA LEU A 92 -18.18 9.50 1.59
C LEU A 92 -16.89 9.85 2.35
N TRP A 93 -16.72 9.32 3.56
CA TRP A 93 -15.49 9.49 4.33
C TRP A 93 -14.28 8.92 3.59
N TRP A 94 -14.38 7.70 3.07
CA TRP A 94 -13.31 7.05 2.32
C TRP A 94 -12.92 7.80 1.05
N ALA A 95 -13.89 8.42 0.37
CA ALA A 95 -13.66 9.25 -0.81
C ALA A 95 -12.97 10.58 -0.45
N ALA A 96 -13.22 11.12 0.74
CA ALA A 96 -12.59 12.34 1.23
C ALA A 96 -11.11 12.17 1.62
N ILE A 97 -10.63 10.93 1.80
CA ILE A 97 -9.21 10.64 2.04
C ILE A 97 -8.44 10.83 0.72
N THR A 98 -7.73 11.96 0.62
CA THR A 98 -6.92 12.34 -0.55
C THR A 98 -5.42 12.25 -0.24
N PRO A 99 -4.61 11.79 -1.21
CA PRO A 99 -3.16 11.76 -1.05
C PRO A 99 -2.63 13.19 -1.14
N SER A 100 -1.54 13.49 -0.44
CA SER A 100 -0.90 14.80 -0.48
C SER A 100 0.61 14.67 -0.54
N ASN A 101 1.28 15.66 -1.14
CA ASN A 101 2.74 15.82 -1.05
C ASN A 101 3.17 16.72 0.13
N ASP A 102 2.21 17.43 0.73
CA ASP A 102 2.42 18.53 1.68
C ASP A 102 2.04 18.12 3.10
N ARG A 103 2.60 17.02 3.60
CA ARG A 103 2.45 16.55 4.98
C ARG A 103 3.77 16.68 5.75
N VAL A 104 3.71 16.51 7.07
CA VAL A 104 4.92 16.44 7.90
C VAL A 104 5.45 15.02 7.89
N TRP A 105 6.27 14.72 6.90
CA TRP A 105 6.84 13.39 6.66
C TRP A 105 7.91 12.97 7.69
N ALA A 106 8.08 11.66 7.83
CA ALA A 106 9.25 11.06 8.50
C ALA A 106 10.54 11.43 7.76
N ALA A 107 11.65 11.54 8.47
CA ALA A 107 12.86 12.19 7.95
C ALA A 107 13.48 11.44 6.75
N ASP A 108 13.39 10.12 6.75
CA ASP A 108 13.95 9.18 5.76
C ASP A 108 13.20 9.17 4.42
N VAL A 109 11.99 9.73 4.40
CA VAL A 109 11.12 9.92 3.23
C VAL A 109 10.60 11.37 3.11
N ALA A 110 11.27 12.30 3.79
CA ALA A 110 10.82 13.69 3.88
C ALA A 110 10.92 14.43 2.55
N ARG A 111 11.90 14.07 1.72
CA ARG A 111 12.12 14.67 0.42
C ARG A 111 11.86 13.66 -0.68
N THR A 112 11.21 14.11 -1.74
CA THR A 112 11.03 13.33 -2.96
C THR A 112 12.15 13.64 -3.94
N LEU A 113 12.56 12.62 -4.69
CA LEU A 113 13.51 12.76 -5.77
C LEU A 113 13.01 13.84 -6.75
N ARG A 114 13.93 14.67 -7.26
CA ARG A 114 13.70 15.56 -8.39
C ARG A 114 14.85 15.40 -9.36
N ALA A 115 14.54 15.23 -10.64
CA ALA A 115 15.54 15.08 -11.68
C ALA A 115 15.50 16.24 -12.66
N GLU A 116 16.66 16.68 -13.12
CA GLU A 116 16.82 17.55 -14.29
C GLU A 116 17.65 16.80 -15.32
N ARG A 117 17.21 16.81 -16.57
CA ARG A 117 17.72 15.93 -17.63
C ARG A 117 18.21 16.77 -18.80
N GLN A 118 19.42 16.51 -19.26
CA GLN A 118 20.00 17.17 -20.44
C GLN A 118 20.83 16.14 -21.23
N GLY A 119 20.20 15.50 -22.21
CA GLY A 119 20.84 14.41 -22.96
C GLY A 119 21.12 13.20 -22.06
N SER A 120 22.38 12.77 -21.98
CA SER A 120 22.82 11.72 -21.04
C SER A 120 23.13 12.24 -19.63
N GLN A 121 23.19 13.55 -19.42
CA GLN A 121 23.46 14.11 -18.10
C GLN A 121 22.17 14.24 -17.30
N VAL A 122 22.19 13.68 -16.09
CA VAL A 122 21.08 13.76 -15.13
C VAL A 122 21.58 14.37 -13.83
N LEU A 123 20.93 15.44 -13.40
CA LEU A 123 21.11 16.05 -12.09
C LEU A 123 19.98 15.59 -11.17
N LEU A 124 20.31 14.78 -10.16
CA LEU A 124 19.36 14.32 -9.16
C LEU A 124 19.49 15.15 -7.90
N HIS A 125 18.39 15.75 -7.49
CA HIS A 125 18.24 16.41 -6.20
C HIS A 125 17.56 15.47 -5.21
N ASN A 126 17.90 15.63 -3.93
CA ASN A 126 17.39 14.81 -2.84
C ASN A 126 17.75 13.34 -2.99
N VAL A 127 19.00 13.06 -3.38
CA VAL A 127 19.56 11.71 -3.23
C VAL A 127 19.83 11.48 -1.75
N ARG A 128 19.24 10.45 -1.17
CA ARG A 128 19.40 10.12 0.26
C ARG A 128 20.78 9.49 0.50
N ASN A 129 21.48 9.95 1.52
CA ASN A 129 22.76 9.38 1.94
C ASN A 129 22.90 9.42 3.47
N PHE A 130 21.93 8.83 4.15
CA PHE A 130 21.86 8.86 5.60
C PHE A 130 22.91 7.92 6.21
N ASP A 131 23.47 8.32 7.35
CA ASP A 131 24.36 7.50 8.16
C ASP A 131 23.60 6.99 9.38
N TRP A 132 23.33 5.68 9.41
CA TRP A 132 22.41 5.04 10.34
C TRP A 132 23.14 4.36 11.50
N ARG A 133 22.66 4.60 12.74
CA ARG A 133 23.09 3.91 13.96
C ARG A 133 21.96 3.06 14.55
N SER A 134 20.72 3.54 14.43
CA SER A 134 19.48 2.81 14.69
C SER A 134 18.36 3.35 13.79
N ASP A 135 17.15 2.79 13.85
CA ASP A 135 15.99 3.32 13.12
C ASP A 135 15.62 4.76 13.53
N ASP A 136 15.98 5.17 14.75
CA ASP A 136 15.66 6.50 15.30
C ASP A 136 16.91 7.39 15.54
N ASP A 137 18.13 6.85 15.36
CA ASP A 137 19.39 7.60 15.44
C ASP A 137 20.15 7.50 14.10
N TYR A 138 20.15 8.62 13.38
CA TYR A 138 20.82 8.74 12.10
C TYR A 138 21.21 10.19 11.81
N THR A 139 22.25 10.35 11.00
CA THR A 139 22.62 11.65 10.43
C THR A 139 21.97 11.80 9.07
N ALA A 140 20.90 12.60 8.99
CA ALA A 140 20.20 12.87 7.74
C ALA A 140 21.06 13.69 6.77
N ARG A 141 21.23 13.19 5.53
CA ARG A 141 21.90 13.90 4.43
C ARG A 141 21.13 13.71 3.13
N TRP A 142 20.82 14.83 2.49
CA TRP A 142 20.16 14.87 1.19
C TRP A 142 21.07 15.61 0.22
N GLU A 143 21.52 14.91 -0.80
CA GLU A 143 22.55 15.39 -1.72
C GLU A 143 21.96 15.75 -3.07
N THR A 144 22.70 16.59 -3.80
CA THR A 144 22.49 16.81 -5.22
C THR A 144 23.66 16.14 -5.95
N ARG A 145 23.38 15.17 -6.82
CA ARG A 145 24.38 14.35 -7.50
C ARG A 145 24.18 14.40 -9.01
N ARG A 146 25.29 14.40 -9.75
CA ARG A 146 25.30 14.31 -11.21
C ARG A 146 25.66 12.90 -11.66
N TYR A 147 24.91 12.41 -12.64
CA TYR A 147 25.10 11.11 -13.27
C TYR A 147 25.11 11.28 -14.78
N ASP A 148 25.93 10.46 -15.44
CA ASP A 148 25.99 10.37 -16.89
C ASP A 148 25.51 8.98 -17.29
N LEU A 149 24.40 8.91 -18.01
CA LEU A 149 23.78 7.65 -18.42
C LEU A 149 24.62 6.89 -19.44
N ASP A 150 25.57 7.52 -20.12
CA ASP A 150 26.52 6.84 -21.03
C ASP A 150 27.62 6.09 -20.25
N ARG A 151 27.72 6.35 -18.94
CA ARG A 151 28.61 5.68 -17.98
C ARG A 151 27.91 4.62 -17.15
N LEU A 152 26.64 4.31 -17.44
CA LEU A 152 25.87 3.26 -16.78
C LEU A 152 26.36 1.88 -17.25
N ARG A 153 26.64 0.97 -16.31
CA ARG A 153 27.28 -0.34 -16.58
C ARG A 153 26.54 -1.54 -16.02
N SER A 154 25.76 -1.38 -14.96
CA SER A 154 25.04 -2.51 -14.37
C SER A 154 23.69 -2.11 -13.80
N VAL A 155 22.80 -3.09 -13.78
CA VAL A 155 21.57 -3.06 -13.01
C VAL A 155 21.55 -4.30 -12.11
N ASP A 156 21.30 -4.07 -10.83
CA ASP A 156 21.17 -5.12 -9.82
C ASP A 156 19.78 -5.01 -9.19
N MET A 157 19.07 -6.13 -9.11
CA MET A 157 17.82 -6.23 -8.36
C MET A 157 18.14 -6.68 -6.94
N VAL A 158 17.62 -5.96 -5.94
CA VAL A 158 17.85 -6.26 -4.54
C VAL A 158 16.52 -6.61 -3.88
N LEU A 159 16.49 -7.73 -3.18
CA LEU A 159 15.34 -8.18 -2.39
C LEU A 159 15.71 -8.14 -0.91
N SER A 160 14.98 -7.37 -0.11
CA SER A 160 15.12 -7.42 1.36
C SER A 160 13.90 -8.05 2.01
N TYR A 161 14.12 -8.94 2.97
CA TYR A 161 13.08 -9.69 3.67
C TYR A 161 13.10 -9.33 5.17
N TRP A 162 11.96 -8.86 5.67
CA TRP A 162 11.77 -8.50 7.09
C TRP A 162 10.57 -9.18 7.74
N MET A 163 9.69 -9.82 6.94
CA MET A 163 8.47 -10.46 7.43
C MET A 163 8.36 -11.91 6.96
N GLY A 164 9.47 -12.65 7.10
CA GLY A 164 9.62 -14.01 6.59
C GLY A 164 9.82 -14.07 5.07
N PRO A 165 9.84 -15.27 4.47
CA PRO A 165 10.27 -15.47 3.08
C PRO A 165 9.22 -15.07 2.03
N ALA A 166 7.99 -14.73 2.43
CA ALA A 166 6.87 -14.52 1.51
C ALA A 166 6.70 -13.07 1.05
N ILE A 167 7.34 -12.11 1.73
CA ILE A 167 7.20 -10.68 1.44
C ILE A 167 8.60 -10.08 1.34
N ALA A 168 8.96 -9.67 0.12
CA ALA A 168 10.22 -9.01 -0.18
C ALA A 168 9.97 -7.55 -0.60
N HIS A 169 10.88 -6.67 -0.23
CA HIS A 169 10.95 -5.29 -0.69
C HIS A 169 11.96 -5.28 -1.82
N THR A 170 11.48 -4.88 -2.99
CA THR A 170 12.28 -4.88 -4.21
C THR A 170 12.88 -3.49 -4.41
N LEU A 171 14.20 -3.44 -4.58
CA LEU A 171 14.94 -2.24 -4.95
C LEU A 171 15.74 -2.50 -6.23
N VAL A 172 16.10 -1.45 -6.95
CA VAL A 172 16.94 -1.54 -8.14
C VAL A 172 18.15 -0.64 -7.99
N SER A 173 19.35 -1.22 -8.03
CA SER A 173 20.63 -0.53 -7.99
C SER A 173 21.17 -0.35 -9.40
N PHE A 174 21.61 0.87 -9.73
CA PHE A 174 22.25 1.24 -10.98
C PHE A 174 23.71 1.56 -10.74
N GLY A 175 24.59 0.78 -11.37
CA GLY A 175 26.04 0.89 -11.24
C GLY A 175 26.66 1.66 -12.39
N PHE A 176 27.55 2.60 -12.05
CA PHE A 176 28.31 3.41 -13.01
C PHE A 176 29.76 2.95 -13.09
N ASP A 177 30.46 3.28 -14.19
CA ASP A 177 31.85 2.88 -14.42
C ASP A 177 32.87 3.52 -13.46
N ASP A 178 32.47 4.52 -12.66
CA ASP A 178 33.26 5.09 -11.57
C ASP A 178 33.06 4.36 -10.22
N GLY A 179 32.29 3.26 -10.22
CA GLY A 179 32.00 2.45 -9.06
C GLY A 179 30.88 2.98 -8.16
N ARG A 180 30.24 4.10 -8.51
CA ARG A 180 29.05 4.57 -7.77
C ARG A 180 27.86 3.65 -8.03
N GLN A 181 27.10 3.39 -6.98
CA GLN A 181 25.84 2.66 -7.00
C GLN A 181 24.71 3.57 -6.54
N LEU A 182 23.70 3.75 -7.39
CA LEU A 182 22.50 4.53 -7.10
C LEU A 182 21.30 3.59 -7.02
N VAL A 183 20.66 3.52 -5.86
CA VAL A 183 19.53 2.64 -5.64
C VAL A 183 18.22 3.42 -5.69
N PHE A 184 17.28 2.95 -6.48
CA PHE A 184 15.90 3.41 -6.46
C PHE A 184 15.03 2.45 -5.65
N SER A 185 14.12 3.02 -4.88
CA SER A 185 13.13 2.26 -4.15
C SER A 185 11.79 2.99 -4.10
N VAL A 186 10.74 2.23 -4.36
CA VAL A 186 9.36 2.64 -4.15
C VAL A 186 9.02 2.33 -2.70
N GLU A 187 8.92 3.37 -1.90
CA GLU A 187 8.78 3.32 -0.45
C GLU A 187 7.39 3.79 0.00
N VAL A 188 7.02 3.33 1.18
CA VAL A 188 5.89 3.86 1.93
C VAL A 188 6.28 5.23 2.48
N ARG A 189 5.58 6.29 2.07
CA ARG A 189 5.79 7.65 2.58
C ARG A 189 4.92 7.87 3.81
N LYS A 190 5.55 7.76 4.98
CA LYS A 190 4.90 7.90 6.30
C LYS A 190 4.99 9.32 6.83
N GLU A 191 3.95 9.80 7.48
CA GLU A 191 4.04 10.99 8.32
C GLU A 191 4.94 10.73 9.54
N ARG A 192 5.50 11.79 10.13
CA ARG A 192 6.48 11.70 11.22
C ARG A 192 6.00 10.91 12.44
N HIS A 193 4.71 10.94 12.70
CA HIS A 193 4.09 10.28 13.85
C HIS A 193 3.64 8.85 13.55
N GLU A 194 3.83 8.37 12.32
CA GLU A 194 3.33 7.08 11.88
C GLU A 194 4.38 5.98 11.99
N GLN A 195 3.92 4.81 12.42
CA GLN A 195 4.69 3.58 12.38
C GLN A 195 4.26 2.75 11.17
N TYR A 196 5.20 1.99 10.59
CA TYR A 196 4.87 1.12 9.47
C TYR A 196 3.93 -0.01 9.89
N SER A 197 2.98 -0.35 9.02
CA SER A 197 2.08 -1.49 9.16
C SER A 197 1.73 -2.01 7.77
N ALA A 198 2.04 -3.28 7.51
CA ALA A 198 1.75 -3.93 6.23
C ALA A 198 0.24 -3.95 5.91
N LEU A 199 -0.61 -4.09 6.94
CA LEU A 199 -2.05 -4.10 6.77
C LEU A 199 -2.63 -2.70 6.53
N ALA A 200 -2.06 -1.67 7.14
CA ALA A 200 -2.53 -0.29 6.95
C ALA A 200 -2.32 0.21 5.51
N GLY A 201 -1.33 -0.34 4.78
CA GLY A 201 -1.10 -0.06 3.37
C GLY A 201 -2.26 -0.44 2.43
N PHE A 202 -3.19 -1.31 2.87
CA PHE A 202 -4.42 -1.61 2.12
C PHE A 202 -5.48 -0.51 2.28
N PHE A 203 -5.32 0.37 3.27
CA PHE A 203 -6.38 1.26 3.73
C PHE A 203 -6.12 2.74 3.43
N LYS A 204 -5.42 3.10 2.35
CA LYS A 204 -5.03 4.50 2.03
C LYS A 204 -4.30 5.21 3.18
N ARG A 205 -3.54 4.48 3.98
CA ARG A 205 -2.85 5.08 5.14
C ARG A 205 -1.61 5.87 4.73
N TYR A 206 -0.92 5.41 3.70
CA TYR A 206 0.37 5.97 3.31
C TYR A 206 0.39 6.41 1.85
N GLU A 207 1.08 7.49 1.58
CA GLU A 207 1.43 7.90 0.23
C GLU A 207 2.62 7.09 -0.32
N LEU A 208 2.75 7.08 -1.64
CA LEU A 208 3.88 6.48 -2.33
C LEU A 208 5.03 7.50 -2.40
N ALA A 209 6.25 7.06 -2.11
CA ALA A 209 7.46 7.83 -2.38
C ALA A 209 8.40 7.04 -3.29
N LEU A 210 8.99 7.70 -4.27
CA LEU A 210 10.17 7.18 -4.93
C LEU A 210 11.42 7.83 -4.30
N VAL A 211 12.26 7.00 -3.71
CA VAL A 211 13.52 7.39 -3.10
C VAL A 211 14.66 6.94 -4.00
N ALA A 212 15.57 7.87 -4.31
CA ALA A 212 16.89 7.53 -4.82
C ALA A 212 17.91 7.72 -3.69
N ALA A 213 18.79 6.74 -3.49
CA ALA A 213 19.72 6.72 -2.37
C ALA A 213 21.08 6.14 -2.74
N ASP A 214 22.10 6.50 -1.97
CA ASP A 214 23.38 5.79 -1.96
C ASP A 214 23.15 4.34 -1.49
N GLU A 215 23.79 3.38 -2.15
CA GLU A 215 23.64 1.97 -1.80
C GLU A 215 24.01 1.69 -0.33
N ARG A 216 25.03 2.37 0.20
CA ARG A 216 25.49 2.21 1.60
C ARG A 216 24.51 2.74 2.63
N ASP A 217 23.65 3.67 2.25
CA ASP A 217 22.52 4.14 3.06
C ASP A 217 21.42 3.07 3.03
N ILE A 218 20.80 2.86 1.86
CA ILE A 218 19.50 2.19 1.79
C ILE A 218 19.60 0.67 1.95
N LEU A 219 20.70 0.05 1.52
CA LEU A 219 20.96 -1.37 1.80
C LEU A 219 21.65 -1.54 3.15
N GLY A 220 22.49 -0.58 3.53
CA GLY A 220 23.22 -0.62 4.80
C GLY A 220 22.30 -0.59 6.02
N VAL A 221 21.25 0.24 6.02
CA VAL A 221 20.26 0.25 7.11
C VAL A 221 19.53 -1.10 7.23
N ARG A 222 19.21 -1.73 6.11
CA ARG A 222 18.52 -3.02 6.07
C ARG A 222 19.39 -4.14 6.60
N ALA A 223 20.60 -4.27 6.05
CA ALA A 223 21.50 -5.36 6.38
C ALA A 223 22.17 -5.23 7.76
N ARG A 224 22.42 -4.01 8.26
CA ARG A 224 23.18 -3.81 9.52
C ARG A 224 22.35 -3.35 10.71
N VAL A 225 21.34 -2.52 10.46
CA VAL A 225 20.56 -1.89 11.54
C VAL A 225 19.27 -2.66 11.81
N ARG A 226 18.59 -3.09 10.75
CA ARG A 226 17.31 -3.79 10.84
C ARG A 226 17.41 -5.31 10.84
N ASP A 227 18.61 -5.85 10.63
CA ASP A 227 18.86 -7.30 10.56
C ASP A 227 17.97 -8.01 9.52
N GLU A 228 17.77 -7.36 8.37
CA GLU A 228 17.01 -7.91 7.25
C GLU A 228 17.90 -8.83 6.39
N ASP A 229 17.32 -9.90 5.85
CA ASP A 229 17.99 -10.72 4.84
C ASP A 229 17.98 -9.99 3.50
N VAL A 230 19.16 -9.57 3.02
CA VAL A 230 19.32 -8.81 1.78
C VAL A 230 20.02 -9.66 0.72
N TYR A 231 19.33 -9.91 -0.40
CA TYR A 231 19.84 -10.65 -1.55
C TYR A 231 20.00 -9.73 -2.76
N LEU A 232 21.14 -9.80 -3.42
CA LEU A 232 21.46 -9.02 -4.61
C LEU A 232 21.58 -9.94 -5.82
N TYR A 233 20.86 -9.59 -6.90
CA TYR A 233 20.81 -10.35 -8.14
C TYR A 233 21.23 -9.48 -9.31
N ARG A 234 22.32 -9.86 -9.99
CA ARG A 234 22.76 -9.20 -11.22
C ARG A 234 21.75 -9.43 -12.33
N VAL A 235 21.27 -8.34 -12.93
CA VAL A 235 20.35 -8.40 -14.07
C VAL A 235 21.15 -8.27 -15.35
N HIS A 236 21.04 -9.28 -16.23
CA HIS A 236 21.62 -9.21 -17.57
C HIS A 236 20.70 -8.38 -18.47
N MET A 237 21.12 -7.15 -18.77
CA MET A 237 20.33 -6.17 -19.51
C MET A 237 21.24 -5.43 -20.50
N SER A 238 20.74 -5.09 -21.69
CA SER A 238 21.49 -4.29 -22.66
C SER A 238 21.59 -2.83 -22.20
N GLU A 239 22.63 -2.09 -22.60
CA GLU A 239 22.79 -0.68 -22.22
C GLU A 239 21.57 0.19 -22.56
N PRO A 240 20.93 0.07 -23.74
CA PRO A 240 19.70 0.81 -24.03
C PRO A 240 18.56 0.50 -23.06
N ALA A 241 18.40 -0.77 -22.66
CA ALA A 241 17.35 -1.16 -21.72
C ALA A 241 17.64 -0.67 -20.29
N MET A 242 18.91 -0.70 -19.86
CA MET A 242 19.33 -0.14 -18.56
C MET A 242 19.01 1.36 -18.49
N ARG A 243 19.32 2.10 -19.55
CA ARG A 243 19.00 3.52 -19.66
C ARG A 243 17.49 3.78 -19.65
N ALA A 244 16.72 3.01 -20.43
CA ALA A 244 15.28 3.14 -20.48
C ALA A 244 14.65 2.93 -19.08
N LEU A 245 15.07 1.89 -18.35
CA LEU A 245 14.59 1.64 -17.00
C LEU A 245 14.95 2.77 -16.02
N PHE A 246 16.17 3.33 -16.11
CA PHE A 246 16.55 4.48 -15.30
C PHE A 246 15.63 5.69 -15.58
N GLU A 247 15.38 5.99 -16.86
CA GLU A 247 14.49 7.09 -17.26
C GLU A 247 13.05 6.86 -16.77
N ARG A 248 12.54 5.63 -16.79
CA ARG A 248 11.22 5.27 -16.21
C ARG A 248 11.12 5.59 -14.73
N TYR A 249 12.18 5.37 -13.94
CA TYR A 249 12.19 5.80 -12.54
C TYR A 249 12.10 7.31 -12.40
N LEU A 250 12.78 8.07 -13.26
CA LEU A 250 12.67 9.53 -13.23
C LEU A 250 11.26 10.00 -13.60
N ASP A 251 10.64 9.37 -14.60
CA ASP A 251 9.26 9.67 -15.01
C ASP A 251 8.25 9.40 -13.90
N GLU A 252 8.39 8.26 -13.21
CA GLU A 252 7.56 7.94 -12.04
C GLU A 252 7.77 8.95 -10.91
N SER A 253 9.01 9.40 -10.69
CA SER A 253 9.29 10.48 -9.74
C SER A 253 8.53 11.76 -10.08
N ASP A 254 8.56 12.17 -11.34
CA ASP A 254 7.89 13.39 -11.79
C ASP A 254 6.36 13.25 -11.72
N ALA A 255 5.83 12.08 -12.07
CA ALA A 255 4.41 11.77 -11.95
C ALA A 255 3.92 11.86 -10.49
N LEU A 256 4.66 11.29 -9.53
CA LEU A 256 4.30 11.35 -8.10
C LEU A 256 4.42 12.74 -7.50
N ARG A 257 5.36 13.56 -7.99
CA ARG A 257 5.48 14.97 -7.60
C ARG A 257 4.29 15.78 -8.09
N ALA A 258 3.85 15.55 -9.33
CA ALA A 258 2.73 16.26 -9.93
C ALA A 258 1.38 15.80 -9.32
N THR A 259 1.19 14.49 -9.18
CA THR A 259 -0.02 13.87 -8.66
C THR A 259 0.34 12.86 -7.58
N PRO A 260 0.18 13.20 -6.28
CA PRO A 260 0.46 12.24 -5.21
C PRO A 260 -0.49 11.05 -5.32
N ARG A 261 0.00 9.85 -4.96
CA ARG A 261 -0.77 8.61 -4.97
C ARG A 261 -0.60 7.90 -3.64
N PHE A 262 -1.63 7.15 -3.24
CA PHE A 262 -1.49 6.23 -2.12
C PHE A 262 -0.63 5.03 -2.52
N TYR A 263 0.22 4.58 -1.60
CA TYR A 263 0.78 3.25 -1.66
C TYR A 263 -0.37 2.24 -1.55
N GLN A 264 -0.35 1.23 -2.42
CA GLN A 264 -1.34 0.16 -2.39
C GLN A 264 -0.63 -1.19 -2.39
N THR A 265 -0.77 -1.92 -1.28
CA THR A 265 -0.06 -3.20 -1.08
C THR A 265 -0.31 -4.20 -2.22
N LEU A 266 -1.46 -4.16 -2.91
CA LEU A 266 -1.76 -5.09 -4.01
C LEU A 266 -1.37 -4.55 -5.40
N THR A 267 -1.58 -3.27 -5.67
CA THR A 267 -1.59 -2.75 -7.04
C THR A 267 -0.50 -1.71 -7.32
N ALA A 268 0.00 -1.03 -6.29
CA ALA A 268 1.02 0.02 -6.42
C ALA A 268 2.01 -0.10 -5.27
N ASN A 269 2.93 -1.04 -5.42
CA ASN A 269 3.96 -1.39 -4.44
C ASN A 269 5.35 -1.50 -5.10
N CYS A 270 6.36 -1.82 -4.29
CA CYS A 270 7.75 -1.97 -4.72
C CYS A 270 8.01 -3.06 -5.76
N THR A 271 7.09 -3.99 -5.97
CA THR A 271 7.23 -5.07 -6.94
C THR A 271 6.41 -4.78 -8.20
N THR A 272 5.14 -4.38 -8.06
CA THR A 272 4.26 -4.15 -9.21
C THR A 272 4.67 -2.93 -10.02
N ILE A 273 5.16 -1.87 -9.38
CA ILE A 273 5.63 -0.67 -10.07
C ILE A 273 6.92 -0.97 -10.81
N VAL A 274 7.85 -1.69 -10.18
CA VAL A 274 9.12 -2.08 -10.83
C VAL A 274 8.86 -2.99 -12.02
N TYR A 275 7.96 -3.96 -11.88
CA TYR A 275 7.54 -4.82 -12.99
C TYR A 275 6.95 -4.02 -14.15
N ALA A 276 6.02 -3.09 -13.87
CA ALA A 276 5.42 -2.24 -14.89
C ALA A 276 6.41 -1.30 -15.59
N MET A 277 7.54 -0.97 -14.97
CA MET A 277 8.61 -0.18 -15.60
C MET A 277 9.51 -1.01 -16.52
N MET A 278 9.47 -2.34 -16.41
CA MET A 278 10.27 -3.26 -17.21
C MET A 278 9.55 -3.74 -18.48
N GLU A 279 8.26 -3.42 -18.64
CA GLU A 279 7.46 -3.60 -19.87
C GLU A 279 7.63 -2.42 -20.85
#